data_AF-A0A3E2U396-F1
#
_entry.id   AF-A0A3E2U396-F1
#
_cell.length_a   1.000
_cell.length_b   1.000
_cell.length_c   1.000
_cell.angle_alpha   90.00
_cell.angle_beta   90.00
_cell.angle_gamma   90.00
#
_symmetry.space_group_name_H-M   'P 1'
#
loop_
_entity.id
_entity.type
_entity.pdbx_description
1 polymer ?
#
loop_
_entity_poly.entity_id
_entity_poly.type
_entity_poly.pdbx_seq_one_letter_code
_entity_poly.pdbx_strand_id
1 'polypeptide(L)'
;MSVGAERQRRYRAVRKLRTEPTEEHLWEVVLLYTGVRFKTYSGLPFTYEIRKGRNGQYTKELWIDRRENSKSLAWSSVLLALGNIKKVGEVVERPKALGDIRGVTYIYGMFYRFGLIDASDEAKEKMKKAFNKSS
;
A
#
# COMPACT_ATOMS: atom_id res chain seq x y z
N MET A 1 10.53 -13.03 -16.48
CA MET A 1 11.19 -13.04 -15.16
C MET A 1 10.60 -14.17 -14.34
N SER A 2 11.42 -14.99 -13.66
CA SER A 2 10.91 -16.02 -12.74
C SER A 2 10.23 -15.38 -11.52
N VAL A 3 9.26 -16.08 -10.92
CA VAL A 3 8.60 -15.67 -9.67
C VAL A 3 9.62 -15.37 -8.56
N GLY A 4 10.72 -16.13 -8.51
CA GLY A 4 11.81 -15.91 -7.55
C GLY A 4 12.54 -14.57 -7.76
N ALA A 5 12.79 -14.19 -9.01
CA ALA A 5 13.46 -12.94 -9.34
C ALA A 5 12.59 -11.72 -8.96
N GLU A 6 11.28 -11.79 -9.22
CA GLU A 6 10.33 -10.74 -8.87
C GLU A 6 10.22 -10.57 -7.34
N ARG A 7 10.18 -11.68 -6.60
CA ARG A 7 10.17 -11.66 -5.12
C ARG A 7 11.43 -10.99 -4.57
N GLN A 8 12.59 -11.33 -5.12
CA GLN A 8 13.87 -10.76 -4.70
C GLN A 8 13.95 -9.25 -4.99
N ARG A 9 13.45 -8.82 -6.15
CA ARG A 9 13.41 -7.41 -6.55
C ARG A 9 12.56 -6.59 -5.58
N ARG A 10 11.34 -7.06 -5.27
CA ARG A 10 10.44 -6.44 -4.28
C ARG A 10 11.08 -6.36 -2.90
N TYR A 11 11.70 -7.44 -2.45
CA TYR A 11 12.38 -7.46 -1.15
C TYR A 11 13.46 -6.37 -1.05
N ARG A 12 14.30 -6.22 -2.08
CA ARG A 12 15.35 -5.19 -2.11
C ARG A 12 14.78 -3.77 -2.10
N ALA A 13 13.77 -3.50 -2.92
CA ALA A 13 13.14 -2.19 -2.99
C ALA A 13 12.44 -1.81 -1.66
N VAL A 14 11.71 -2.75 -1.06
CA VAL A 14 11.06 -2.53 0.25
C VAL A 14 12.10 -2.31 1.36
N ARG A 15 13.21 -3.05 1.34
CA ARG A 15 14.30 -2.82 2.31
C ARG A 15 14.87 -1.40 2.16
N LYS A 16 15.09 -0.93 0.93
CA LYS A 16 15.56 0.42 0.65
C LYS A 16 14.57 1.48 1.15
N LEU A 17 13.29 1.32 0.83
CA LEU A 17 12.20 2.19 1.30
C LEU A 17 12.14 2.30 2.83
N ARG A 18 12.35 1.19 3.55
CA ARG A 18 12.31 1.19 5.02
C ARG A 18 13.53 1.87 5.65
N THR A 19 14.68 1.86 4.97
CA THR A 19 15.88 2.57 5.41
C THR A 19 15.79 4.06 5.08
N GLU A 20 15.23 4.40 3.93
CA GLU A 20 15.14 5.78 3.42
C GLU A 20 13.76 6.02 2.77
N PRO A 21 12.76 6.48 3.54
CA PRO A 21 11.38 6.58 3.09
C PRO A 21 11.13 7.83 2.23
N THR A 22 11.79 7.92 1.07
CA THR A 22 11.59 9.02 0.11
C THR A 22 10.42 8.76 -0.83
N GLU A 23 9.95 9.81 -1.52
CA GLU A 23 8.95 9.68 -2.59
C GLU A 23 9.42 8.71 -3.68
N GLU A 24 10.68 8.79 -4.10
CA GLU A 24 11.25 7.98 -5.18
C GLU A 24 11.26 6.49 -4.81
N HIS A 25 11.69 6.15 -3.59
CA HIS A 25 11.68 4.76 -3.13
C HIS A 25 10.25 4.23 -2.94
N LEU A 26 9.33 5.07 -2.46
CA LEU A 26 7.94 4.67 -2.34
C LEU A 26 7.33 4.44 -3.71
N TRP A 27 7.62 5.31 -4.68
CA TRP A 27 7.16 5.17 -6.05
C TRP A 27 7.67 3.89 -6.71
N GLU A 28 8.96 3.56 -6.54
CA GLU A 28 9.53 2.30 -7.02
C GLU A 28 8.79 1.09 -6.45
N VAL A 29 8.61 1.03 -5.13
CA VAL A 29 7.88 -0.07 -4.47
C VAL A 29 6.44 -0.16 -4.95
N VAL A 30 5.76 0.97 -5.09
CA VAL A 30 4.36 1.01 -5.57
C VAL A 30 4.25 0.48 -7.00
N LEU A 31 5.17 0.83 -7.90
CA LEU A 31 5.20 0.26 -9.25
C LEU A 31 5.48 -1.26 -9.25
N LEU A 32 6.37 -1.73 -8.39
CA LEU A 32 6.68 -3.17 -8.28
C LEU A 32 5.49 -4.02 -7.79
N TYR A 33 4.58 -3.41 -7.04
CA TYR A 33 3.44 -4.08 -6.42
C TYR A 33 2.13 -3.91 -7.19
N THR A 34 2.16 -3.28 -8.37
CA THR A 34 1.04 -3.28 -9.32
C THR A 34 0.54 -4.71 -9.59
N GLY A 35 -0.78 -4.88 -9.63
CA GLY A 35 -1.45 -6.18 -9.82
C GLY A 35 -1.35 -7.14 -8.63
N VAL A 36 -0.57 -6.83 -7.58
CA VAL A 36 -0.47 -7.69 -6.40
C VAL A 36 -1.71 -7.50 -5.53
N ARG A 37 -2.29 -8.61 -5.03
CA ARG A 37 -3.44 -8.57 -4.12
C ARG A 37 -3.05 -8.11 -2.73
N PHE A 38 -3.71 -7.08 -2.23
CA PHE A 38 -3.67 -6.57 -0.86
C PHE A 38 -5.00 -6.83 -0.14
N LYS A 39 -5.04 -6.55 1.16
CA LYS A 39 -6.27 -6.50 1.95
C LYS A 39 -6.29 -5.20 2.76
N THR A 40 -7.45 -4.55 2.83
CA THR A 40 -7.63 -3.39 3.72
C THR A 40 -7.63 -3.83 5.19
N TYR A 41 -7.61 -2.87 6.10
CA TYR A 41 -7.80 -3.10 7.54
C TYR A 41 -9.08 -3.92 7.86
N SER A 42 -10.15 -3.76 7.08
CA SER A 42 -11.40 -4.51 7.23
C SER A 42 -11.42 -5.85 6.50
N GLY A 43 -10.30 -6.27 5.89
CA GLY A 43 -10.20 -7.53 5.16
C GLY A 43 -10.74 -7.53 3.73
N LEU A 44 -11.14 -6.36 3.19
CA LEU A 44 -11.55 -6.24 1.79
C LEU A 44 -10.33 -6.47 0.89
N PRO A 45 -10.33 -7.49 0.01
CA PRO A 45 -9.26 -7.66 -0.97
C PRO A 45 -9.32 -6.56 -2.01
N PHE A 46 -8.15 -6.08 -2.43
CA PHE A 46 -8.01 -5.14 -3.54
C PHE A 46 -6.70 -5.36 -4.29
N THR A 47 -6.65 -4.92 -5.54
CA THR A 47 -5.41 -4.72 -6.29
C THR A 47 -5.37 -3.27 -6.75
N TYR A 48 -4.27 -2.86 -7.37
CA TYR A 48 -4.25 -1.59 -8.10
C TYR A 48 -3.38 -1.66 -9.34
N GLU A 49 -3.72 -0.81 -10.29
CA GLU A 49 -2.98 -0.58 -11.53
C GLU A 49 -2.53 0.88 -11.62
N ILE A 50 -1.39 1.12 -12.25
CA ILE A 50 -0.91 2.47 -12.58
C ILE A 50 -0.77 2.54 -14.09
N ARG A 51 -1.55 3.43 -14.70
CA ARG A 51 -1.63 3.55 -16.16
C ARG A 51 -0.45 4.38 -16.67
N LYS A 52 -0.12 4.21 -17.95
CA LYS A 52 0.78 5.12 -18.66
C LYS A 52 -0.05 6.14 -19.44
N GLY A 53 0.35 7.40 -19.41
CA GLY A 53 -0.20 8.45 -20.25
C GLY A 53 0.25 8.32 -21.70
N ARG A 54 -0.24 9.23 -22.55
CA ARG A 54 0.13 9.26 -23.99
C ARG A 54 1.63 9.46 -24.23
N ASN A 55 2.35 10.05 -23.26
CA ASN A 55 3.80 10.25 -23.29
C ASN A 55 4.61 9.03 -22.79
N GLY A 56 3.97 7.90 -22.51
CA GLY A 56 4.62 6.69 -22.00
C GLY A 56 5.05 6.74 -20.54
N GLN A 57 4.84 7.87 -19.85
CA GLN A 57 5.11 8.01 -18.42
C GLN A 57 3.93 7.48 -17.59
N TYR A 58 4.23 6.94 -16.41
CA TYR A 58 3.20 6.51 -15.48
C TYR A 58 2.42 7.70 -14.92
N THR A 59 1.10 7.58 -14.87
CA THR A 59 0.21 8.54 -14.23
C THR A 59 0.42 8.53 -12.73
N LYS A 60 0.35 9.69 -12.07
CA LYS A 60 0.40 9.80 -10.60
C LYS A 60 -0.96 9.47 -9.94
N GLU A 61 -1.56 8.37 -10.37
CA GLU A 61 -2.87 7.88 -9.93
C GLU A 61 -2.90 6.36 -9.92
N LEU A 62 -3.38 5.78 -8.81
CA LEU A 62 -3.56 4.36 -8.60
C LEU A 62 -5.03 4.01 -8.82
N TRP A 63 -5.30 3.11 -9.76
CA TRP A 63 -6.62 2.58 -10.05
C TRP A 63 -6.87 1.35 -9.17
N ILE A 64 -7.54 1.57 -8.04
CA ILE A 64 -7.87 0.51 -7.08
C ILE A 64 -8.99 -0.33 -7.65
N ASP A 65 -8.76 -1.64 -7.80
CA ASP A 65 -9.79 -2.60 -8.18
C ASP A 65 -10.30 -3.35 -6.93
N ARG A 66 -11.62 -3.35 -6.77
CA ARG A 66 -12.35 -3.96 -5.65
C ARG A 66 -13.70 -4.52 -6.11
N ARG A 67 -13.71 -5.75 -6.60
CA ARG A 67 -14.90 -6.54 -6.97
C ARG A 67 -15.73 -5.97 -8.14
N GLU A 68 -16.40 -4.83 -7.95
CA GLU A 68 -17.43 -4.33 -8.88
C GLU A 68 -17.22 -2.89 -9.36
N ASN A 69 -16.38 -2.10 -8.70
CA ASN A 69 -16.12 -0.72 -9.11
C ASN A 69 -14.70 -0.28 -8.76
N SER A 70 -13.94 0.14 -9.76
CA SER A 70 -12.63 0.74 -9.54
C SER A 70 -12.78 2.12 -8.87
N LYS A 71 -11.88 2.43 -7.96
CA LYS A 71 -11.73 3.77 -7.37
C LYS A 71 -10.36 4.30 -7.67
N SER A 72 -10.25 5.58 -8.00
CA SER A 72 -8.93 6.19 -8.08
C SER A 72 -8.42 6.64 -6.71
N LEU A 73 -7.11 6.50 -6.53
CA LEU A 73 -6.34 6.94 -5.38
C LEU A 73 -5.20 7.82 -5.91
N ALA A 74 -5.26 9.11 -5.62
CA ALA A 74 -4.25 10.06 -6.06
C ALA A 74 -2.90 9.79 -5.39
N TRP A 75 -1.81 9.95 -6.13
CA TRP A 75 -0.46 9.81 -5.57
C TRP A 75 -0.20 10.80 -4.42
N SER A 76 -0.72 12.01 -4.52
CA SER A 76 -0.62 13.02 -3.45
C SER A 76 -1.23 12.54 -2.12
N SER A 77 -2.28 11.72 -2.16
CA SER A 77 -2.85 11.11 -0.95
C SER A 77 -1.91 10.07 -0.33
N VAL A 78 -1.17 9.33 -1.16
CA VAL A 78 -0.15 8.36 -0.71
C VAL A 78 1.03 9.09 -0.08
N LEU A 79 1.52 10.17 -0.71
CA LEU A 79 2.59 11.00 -0.16
C LEU A 79 2.19 11.69 1.14
N LEU A 80 0.96 12.19 1.24
CA LEU A 80 0.46 12.81 2.46
C LEU A 80 0.45 11.80 3.62
N ALA A 81 0.05 10.56 3.36
CA ALA A 81 0.13 9.51 4.38
C ALA A 81 1.57 9.17 4.77
N LEU A 82 2.53 9.22 3.82
CA LEU A 82 3.95 9.05 4.12
C LEU A 82 4.48 10.20 5.00
N GLY A 83 4.07 11.44 4.73
CA GLY A 83 4.44 12.58 5.57
C GLY A 83 3.83 12.55 6.97
N ASN A 84 2.71 11.84 7.15
CA ASN A 84 2.04 11.71 8.44
C ASN A 84 2.60 10.59 9.33
N ILE A 85 3.45 9.70 8.80
CA ILE A 85 4.14 8.72 9.65
C ILE A 85 5.32 9.38 10.37
N LYS A 86 5.40 9.21 11.69
CA LYS A 86 6.47 9.72 12.56
C LYS A 86 7.77 8.94 12.35
N LYS A 87 7.68 7.62 12.17
CA LYS A 87 8.82 6.73 11.94
C LYS A 87 8.40 5.43 11.27
N VAL A 88 9.31 4.85 10.50
CA VAL A 88 9.12 3.53 9.90
C VAL A 88 8.86 2.49 10.98
N GLY A 89 7.78 1.72 10.80
CA GLY A 89 7.37 0.66 11.72
C GLY A 89 6.67 1.15 12.98
N GLU A 90 6.24 2.42 13.05
CA GLU A 90 5.37 2.84 14.14
C GLU A 90 4.04 2.09 14.12
N VAL A 91 3.46 1.89 15.30
CA VAL A 91 2.15 1.27 15.44
C VAL A 91 1.07 2.30 15.11
N VAL A 92 0.25 1.98 14.10
CA VAL A 92 -0.88 2.80 13.69
C VAL A 92 -2.17 2.03 13.93
N GLU A 93 -2.93 2.44 14.94
CA GLU A 93 -4.11 1.73 15.45
C GLU A 93 -5.21 1.48 14.40
N ARG A 94 -5.42 2.47 13.51
CA ARG A 94 -6.48 2.44 12.50
C ARG A 94 -6.13 3.32 11.31
N PRO A 95 -6.71 3.08 10.12
CA PRO A 95 -6.44 3.89 8.93
C PRO A 95 -6.56 5.40 9.14
N LYS A 96 -7.60 5.87 9.85
CA LYS A 96 -7.80 7.31 10.12
C LYS A 96 -6.72 7.95 10.98
N ALA A 97 -5.87 7.19 11.65
CA ALA A 97 -4.71 7.72 12.36
C ALA A 97 -3.58 8.16 11.40
N LEU A 98 -3.60 7.74 10.14
CA LEU A 98 -2.74 8.30 9.07
C LEU A 98 -3.25 9.65 8.54
N GLY A 99 -4.36 10.16 9.07
CA GLY A 99 -4.99 11.41 8.66
C GLY A 99 -6.33 11.22 7.95
N ASP A 100 -7.02 12.34 7.73
CA ASP A 100 -8.27 12.39 6.98
C ASP A 100 -8.03 12.37 5.47
N ILE A 101 -7.59 11.21 4.98
CA ILE A 101 -7.15 11.03 3.60
C ILE A 101 -8.17 10.19 2.84
N ARG A 102 -8.52 10.63 1.62
CA ARG A 102 -9.37 9.84 0.72
C ARG A 102 -8.65 8.53 0.36
N GLY A 103 -9.31 7.40 0.60
CA GLY A 103 -8.74 6.09 0.31
C GLY A 103 -7.68 5.61 1.32
N VAL A 104 -7.61 6.23 2.50
CA VAL A 104 -6.66 5.87 3.57
C VAL A 104 -6.68 4.40 3.97
N THR A 105 -7.81 3.71 3.80
CA THR A 105 -7.93 2.27 4.09
C THR A 105 -7.11 1.39 3.15
N TYR A 106 -6.91 1.80 1.89
CA TYR A 106 -6.03 1.13 0.94
C TYR A 106 -4.57 1.44 1.24
N ILE A 107 -4.27 2.72 1.52
CA ILE A 107 -2.92 3.16 1.89
C ILE A 107 -2.44 2.41 3.13
N TYR A 108 -3.29 2.29 4.16
CA TYR A 108 -2.97 1.53 5.36
C TYR A 108 -2.57 0.09 5.04
N GLY A 109 -3.34 -0.61 4.20
CA GLY A 109 -3.01 -1.98 3.80
C GLY A 109 -1.71 -2.09 3.00
N MET A 110 -1.40 -1.09 2.16
CA MET A 110 -0.15 -1.01 1.43
C MET A 110 1.04 -0.76 2.38
N PHE A 111 0.96 0.27 3.22
CA PHE A 111 2.03 0.66 4.15
C PHE A 111 2.32 -0.43 5.17
N TYR A 112 1.28 -1.11 5.67
CA TYR A 112 1.44 -2.27 6.54
C TYR A 112 2.22 -3.39 5.83
N ARG A 113 1.88 -3.70 4.58
CA ARG A 113 2.61 -4.72 3.81
C ARG A 113 4.04 -4.31 3.47
N PHE A 114 4.28 -3.02 3.24
CA PHE A 114 5.62 -2.49 2.98
C PHE A 114 6.45 -2.38 4.27
N GLY A 115 5.84 -2.59 5.45
CA GLY A 115 6.51 -2.43 6.74
C GLY A 115 6.87 -0.98 7.06
N LEU A 116 6.14 -0.02 6.46
CA LEU A 116 6.23 1.41 6.80
C LEU A 116 5.49 1.72 8.10
N ILE A 117 4.45 0.95 8.40
CA ILE A 117 3.72 0.97 9.67
C ILE A 117 3.58 -0.47 10.18
N ASP A 118 3.39 -0.61 11.48
CA ASP A 118 2.85 -1.83 12.08
C ASP A 118 1.43 -1.56 12.60
N ALA A 119 0.73 -2.63 12.95
CA ALA A 119 -0.59 -2.60 13.57
C ALA A 119 -0.47 -3.06 15.03
N SER A 120 -1.35 -2.57 15.91
CA SER A 120 -1.47 -3.09 17.27
C SER A 120 -1.91 -4.54 17.27
N ASP A 121 -1.69 -5.25 18.38
CA ASP A 121 -2.08 -6.66 18.48
C ASP A 121 -3.59 -6.84 18.30
N GLU A 122 -4.39 -5.93 18.86
CA GLU A 122 -5.84 -5.91 18.68
C GLU A 122 -6.23 -5.70 17.20
N ALA A 123 -5.55 -4.77 16.51
CA ALA A 123 -5.73 -4.56 15.08
C ALA A 123 -5.32 -5.80 14.26
N LYS A 124 -4.20 -6.46 14.59
CA LYS A 124 -3.73 -7.70 13.94
C LYS A 124 -4.75 -8.82 14.11
N GLU A 125 -5.30 -9.00 15.30
CA GLU A 125 -6.36 -9.99 15.55
C GLU A 125 -7.61 -9.71 14.74
N LYS A 126 -8.04 -8.45 14.69
CA LYS A 126 -9.19 -8.02 13.88
C LYS A 126 -8.96 -8.29 12.40
N MET A 127 -7.79 -7.94 11.88
CA MET A 127 -7.39 -8.19 10.49
C MET A 127 -7.36 -9.69 10.20
N LYS A 128 -6.80 -10.52 11.09
CA LYS A 128 -6.79 -11.98 10.96
C LYS A 128 -8.21 -12.55 10.86
N LYS A 129 -9.12 -12.14 11.76
CA LYS A 129 -10.54 -12.55 11.73
C LYS A 129 -11.21 -12.14 10.41
N ALA A 130 -10.97 -10.91 9.95
CA ALA A 130 -11.52 -10.41 8.70
C ALA A 130 -10.96 -11.16 7.48
N PHE A 131 -9.68 -11.53 7.49
CA PHE A 131 -9.01 -12.20 6.39
C PHE A 131 -9.48 -13.65 6.23
N ASN A 132 -9.83 -14.32 7.34
CA ASN A 132 -10.38 -15.68 7.32
C ASN A 132 -11.82 -15.72 6.79
N LYS A 133 -12.61 -14.65 6.99
CA LYS A 133 -13.99 -14.54 6.47
C LYS A 133 -14.08 -14.17 5.00
N SER A 134 -13.01 -13.63 4.41
CA SER A 134 -12.96 -13.14 3.03
C SER A 134 -12.14 -14.02 2.08
N SER A 135 -11.73 -15.20 2.55
CA SER A 135 -10.99 -16.21 1.77
C SER A 135 -11.94 -17.21 1.13
#